data_AF-A0A2H1L7L6-F1
#
_entry.id   AF-A0A2H1L7L6-F1
#
_cell.length_a   1.000
_cell.length_b   1.000
_cell.length_c   1.000
_cell.angle_alpha   90.00
_cell.angle_beta   90.00
_cell.angle_gamma   90.00
#
_symmetry.space_group_name_H-M   'P 1'
#
loop_
_entity.id
_entity.type
_entity.pdbx_description
1 polymer ?
#
loop_
_entity_poly.entity_id
_entity_poly.type
_entity_poly.pdbx_seq_one_letter_code
_entity_poly.pdbx_strand_id
1 'polypeptide(L)'
;MKLRQAISTPLATTALIVTAAVGGSVSAAAADTGSAPSGASASAVQPAASAQFDNTSDFLNHYAGQTLANSNGSYPGQCVSAISILLEEVYGVDHGAWGNAIDYQAGGSGGQQMAANGFSWGTDTNFKNGDIVVWGNGANTSAYGHIGIYWDGQIWHQNWNGDQSLHAIDFNNDIDAYLGYWRG
;
A
#
# COMPACT_ATOMS: atom_id res chain seq x y z
N MET A 1 36.47 -14.83 -21.97
CA MET A 1 35.86 -15.32 -23.22
C MET A 1 34.82 -16.39 -22.85
N LYS A 2 33.52 -16.12 -23.10
CA LYS A 2 32.34 -17.05 -23.18
C LYS A 2 32.10 -18.04 -22.00
N LEU A 3 30.90 -18.27 -21.47
CA LEU A 3 29.55 -18.23 -22.04
C LEU A 3 28.52 -17.79 -20.99
N ARG A 4 27.53 -17.04 -21.47
CA ARG A 4 26.20 -16.90 -20.88
C ARG A 4 25.40 -18.18 -21.14
N GLN A 5 24.62 -18.65 -20.18
CA GLN A 5 23.47 -19.52 -20.44
C GLN A 5 22.25 -18.94 -19.73
N ALA A 6 21.21 -18.71 -20.53
CA ALA A 6 19.84 -18.46 -20.14
C ALA A 6 19.01 -19.51 -20.85
N ILE A 7 18.12 -20.21 -20.15
CA ILE A 7 16.91 -20.94 -20.63
C ILE A 7 16.05 -21.10 -19.35
N SER A 8 14.96 -20.34 -19.18
CA SER A 8 13.56 -20.60 -19.59
C SER A 8 12.75 -21.43 -18.58
N THR A 9 11.63 -20.83 -18.15
CA THR A 9 10.60 -21.25 -17.17
C THR A 9 9.84 -22.52 -17.58
N PRO A 10 9.08 -23.14 -16.65
CA PRO A 10 7.62 -22.86 -16.69
C PRO A 10 6.96 -22.57 -15.32
N LEU A 11 5.95 -21.68 -15.37
CA LEU A 11 4.92 -21.48 -14.36
C LEU A 11 4.12 -22.78 -14.13
N ALA A 12 3.88 -23.13 -12.88
CA ALA A 12 2.85 -24.11 -12.50
C ALA A 12 1.84 -23.44 -11.57
N THR A 13 0.73 -22.99 -12.17
CA THR A 13 -0.48 -22.55 -11.47
C THR A 13 -1.16 -23.76 -10.84
N THR A 14 -1.30 -23.77 -9.52
CA THR A 14 -2.18 -24.72 -8.82
C THR A 14 -3.34 -23.95 -8.23
N ALA A 15 -4.52 -24.09 -8.86
CA ALA A 15 -5.78 -23.59 -8.32
C ALA A 15 -6.35 -24.63 -7.34
N LEU A 16 -6.56 -24.23 -6.09
CA LEU A 16 -7.29 -25.01 -5.09
C LEU A 16 -8.79 -24.71 -5.24
N ILE A 17 -9.57 -25.69 -5.69
CA ILE A 17 -11.04 -25.58 -5.73
C ILE A 17 -11.59 -26.05 -4.38
N VAL A 18 -12.12 -25.12 -3.60
CA VAL A 18 -12.92 -25.42 -2.39
C VAL A 18 -14.39 -25.45 -2.79
N THR A 19 -15.01 -26.63 -2.67
CA THR A 19 -16.45 -26.82 -2.89
C THR A 19 -17.21 -26.41 -1.63
N ALA A 20 -17.97 -25.32 -1.68
CA ALA A 20 -18.95 -24.99 -0.65
C ALA A 20 -20.34 -25.42 -1.10
N ALA A 21 -20.93 -26.38 -0.38
CA ALA A 21 -22.33 -26.74 -0.51
C ALA A 21 -23.17 -25.76 0.33
N VAL A 22 -24.11 -25.06 -0.31
CA VAL A 22 -25.23 -24.40 0.38
C VAL A 22 -26.51 -24.94 -0.23
N GLY A 23 -27.19 -25.79 0.53
CA GLY A 23 -28.58 -26.15 0.28
C GLY A 23 -29.51 -25.15 0.94
N GLY A 24 -30.67 -24.89 0.33
CA GLY A 24 -31.75 -24.15 0.98
C GLY A 24 -32.57 -23.30 0.02
N SER A 25 -33.65 -23.90 -0.49
CA SER A 25 -34.58 -23.41 -1.50
C SER A 25 -35.52 -22.31 -1.00
N VAL A 26 -35.88 -21.34 -1.87
CA VAL A 26 -37.27 -20.90 -2.09
C VAL A 26 -37.46 -20.43 -3.53
N SER A 27 -38.50 -20.96 -4.18
CA SER A 27 -38.95 -20.61 -5.51
C SER A 27 -39.89 -19.41 -5.49
N ALA A 28 -39.77 -18.52 -6.48
CA ALA A 28 -40.93 -17.81 -7.04
C ALA A 28 -40.62 -17.44 -8.50
N ALA A 29 -41.47 -17.93 -9.40
CA ALA A 29 -41.36 -17.79 -10.84
C ALA A 29 -41.88 -16.42 -11.31
N ALA A 30 -41.26 -15.89 -12.36
CA ALA A 30 -41.95 -15.29 -13.49
C ALA A 30 -40.96 -15.17 -14.65
N ALA A 31 -41.28 -15.82 -15.76
CA ALA A 31 -40.60 -15.68 -17.03
C ALA A 31 -40.96 -14.32 -17.64
N ASP A 32 -39.98 -13.63 -18.24
CA ASP A 32 -40.19 -13.04 -19.55
C ASP A 32 -38.86 -12.87 -20.30
N THR A 33 -39.00 -12.98 -21.61
CA THR A 33 -38.03 -13.07 -22.68
C THR A 33 -37.09 -11.86 -22.82
N GLY A 34 -35.84 -12.12 -23.24
CA GLY A 34 -35.07 -11.09 -23.95
C GLY A 34 -33.57 -11.10 -23.68
N SER A 35 -32.82 -11.46 -24.73
CA SER A 35 -31.49 -10.96 -25.08
C SER A 35 -30.34 -11.18 -24.09
N ALA A 36 -29.43 -12.08 -24.49
CA ALA A 36 -28.09 -12.13 -23.94
C ALA A 36 -27.33 -10.81 -24.19
N PRO A 37 -26.58 -10.32 -23.19
CA PRO A 37 -25.31 -9.66 -23.44
C PRO A 37 -24.19 -10.54 -22.88
N SER A 38 -23.40 -11.08 -23.80
CA SER A 38 -22.07 -11.60 -23.52
C SER A 38 -21.14 -10.46 -23.08
N GLY A 39 -20.44 -10.66 -21.96
CA GLY A 39 -19.21 -9.95 -21.62
C GLY A 39 -19.34 -8.84 -20.58
N ALA A 40 -19.72 -9.19 -19.35
CA ALA A 40 -19.35 -8.39 -18.18
C ALA A 40 -18.40 -9.24 -17.33
N SER A 41 -17.09 -8.96 -17.43
CA SER A 41 -16.14 -9.37 -16.40
C SER A 41 -16.62 -8.75 -15.10
N ALA A 42 -17.08 -9.58 -14.17
CA ALA A 42 -17.33 -9.14 -12.81
C ALA A 42 -15.99 -8.68 -12.23
N SER A 43 -15.74 -7.37 -12.24
CA SER A 43 -14.83 -6.78 -11.27
C SER A 43 -15.35 -7.19 -9.91
N ALA A 44 -14.58 -8.01 -9.21
CA ALA A 44 -14.83 -8.27 -7.81
C ALA A 44 -14.92 -6.91 -7.13
N VAL A 45 -16.07 -6.62 -6.53
CA VAL A 45 -16.23 -5.45 -5.66
C VAL A 45 -15.21 -5.65 -4.54
N GLN A 46 -14.18 -4.79 -4.55
CA GLN A 46 -13.18 -4.74 -3.49
C GLN A 46 -13.92 -4.55 -2.16
N PRO A 47 -13.66 -5.37 -1.13
CA PRO A 47 -14.20 -5.10 0.20
C PRO A 47 -13.81 -3.68 0.61
N ALA A 48 -14.75 -2.96 1.25
CA ALA A 48 -14.44 -1.69 1.88
C ALA A 48 -13.27 -1.87 2.86
N ALA A 49 -12.37 -0.88 2.93
CA ALA A 49 -11.27 -0.88 3.88
C ALA A 49 -11.78 -1.23 5.28
N SER A 50 -11.24 -2.30 5.86
CA SER A 50 -11.56 -2.70 7.23
C SER A 50 -10.25 -2.90 7.96
N ALA A 51 -10.06 -2.16 9.05
CA ALA A 51 -8.85 -2.27 9.85
C ALA A 51 -8.64 -3.74 10.26
N GLN A 52 -7.47 -4.29 9.91
CA GLN A 52 -7.04 -5.64 10.23
C GLN A 52 -6.11 -5.68 11.43
N PHE A 53 -5.49 -4.55 11.77
CA PHE A 53 -4.55 -4.40 12.88
C PHE A 53 -5.04 -3.32 13.85
N ASP A 54 -4.87 -3.58 15.15
CA ASP A 54 -5.24 -2.62 16.20
C ASP A 54 -4.29 -1.41 16.26
N ASN A 55 -3.06 -1.56 15.76
CA ASN A 55 -2.04 -0.52 15.79
C ASN A 55 -0.92 -0.75 14.75
N THR A 56 -0.13 0.29 14.51
CA THR A 56 1.01 0.27 13.59
C THR A 56 2.09 -0.74 13.96
N SER A 57 2.31 -1.06 15.24
CA SER A 57 3.33 -2.04 15.63
C SER A 57 3.00 -3.44 15.11
N ASP A 58 1.75 -3.85 15.25
CA ASP A 58 1.29 -5.17 14.80
C ASP A 58 1.38 -5.28 13.28
N PHE A 59 1.02 -4.21 12.58
CA PHE A 59 1.19 -4.08 11.13
C PHE A 59 2.66 -4.24 10.71
N LEU A 60 3.58 -3.49 11.31
CA LEU A 60 5.01 -3.53 10.97
C LEU A 60 5.61 -4.93 11.26
N ASN A 61 5.27 -5.51 12.40
CA ASN A 61 5.73 -6.85 12.78
C ASN A 61 5.21 -7.93 11.83
N HIS A 62 3.95 -7.81 11.40
CA HIS A 62 3.35 -8.75 10.47
C HIS A 62 4.04 -8.72 9.10
N TYR A 63 4.25 -7.52 8.55
CA TYR A 63 4.76 -7.35 7.19
C TYR A 63 6.28 -7.17 7.06
N ALA A 64 7.03 -7.21 8.16
CA ALA A 64 8.49 -7.13 8.12
C ALA A 64 9.09 -8.14 7.13
N GLY A 65 9.90 -7.65 6.19
CA GLY A 65 10.54 -8.42 5.13
C GLY A 65 9.61 -8.83 3.97
N GLN A 66 8.35 -8.41 3.96
CA GLN A 66 7.40 -8.70 2.90
C GLN A 66 7.30 -7.55 1.89
N THR A 67 6.94 -7.86 0.65
CA THR A 67 6.64 -6.85 -0.37
C THR A 67 5.15 -6.55 -0.38
N LEU A 68 4.80 -5.31 -0.10
CA LEU A 68 3.44 -4.78 -0.10
C LEU A 68 3.12 -4.09 -1.42
N ALA A 69 1.92 -4.34 -1.92
CA ALA A 69 1.30 -3.62 -3.02
C ALA A 69 0.15 -2.78 -2.48
N ASN A 70 -0.40 -1.86 -3.28
CA ASN A 70 -1.69 -1.25 -2.96
C ASN A 70 -2.78 -2.33 -2.89
N SER A 71 -3.94 -2.06 -2.28
CA SER A 71 -4.97 -3.08 -2.05
C SER A 71 -5.60 -3.69 -3.30
N ASN A 72 -5.53 -2.98 -4.43
CA ASN A 72 -5.90 -3.52 -5.75
C ASN A 72 -4.79 -4.35 -6.41
N GLY A 73 -3.69 -4.64 -5.70
CA GLY A 73 -2.50 -5.36 -6.17
C GLY A 73 -1.54 -4.53 -7.02
N SER A 74 -1.80 -3.23 -7.23
CA SER A 74 -0.94 -2.37 -8.05
C SER A 74 0.31 -1.87 -7.31
N TYR A 75 1.33 -1.53 -8.09
CA TYR A 75 2.59 -0.95 -7.61
C TYR A 75 3.30 -1.75 -6.50
N PRO A 76 3.43 -3.09 -6.61
CA PRO A 76 4.10 -3.89 -5.60
C PRO A 76 5.50 -3.34 -5.30
N GLY A 77 5.82 -3.25 -4.02
CA GLY A 77 7.12 -2.88 -3.51
C GLY A 77 7.43 -1.39 -3.56
N GLN A 78 6.48 -0.51 -3.86
CA GLN A 78 6.71 0.94 -3.82
C GLN A 78 6.58 1.49 -2.40
N CYS A 79 7.28 2.59 -2.11
CA CYS A 79 7.22 3.27 -0.80
C CYS A 79 5.79 3.68 -0.43
N VAL A 80 5.05 4.24 -1.39
CA VAL A 80 3.63 4.62 -1.21
C VAL A 80 2.70 3.42 -0.97
N SER A 81 3.08 2.22 -1.42
CA SER A 81 2.26 1.01 -1.20
C SER A 81 2.27 0.56 0.25
N ALA A 82 3.37 0.77 0.97
CA ALA A 82 3.39 0.53 2.41
C ALA A 82 2.44 1.49 3.16
N ILE A 83 2.37 2.75 2.72
CA ILE A 83 1.47 3.74 3.31
C ILE A 83 0.02 3.45 2.93
N SER A 84 -0.24 2.98 1.71
CA SER A 84 -1.56 2.55 1.25
C SER A 84 -2.15 1.49 2.17
N ILE A 85 -1.42 0.38 2.38
CA ILE A 85 -1.89 -0.72 3.22
C ILE A 85 -1.94 -0.30 4.70
N LEU A 86 -1.00 0.51 5.20
CA LEU A 86 -1.09 1.04 6.55
C LEU A 86 -2.41 1.82 6.77
N LEU A 87 -2.76 2.71 5.85
CA LEU A 87 -3.96 3.54 5.95
C LEU A 87 -5.23 2.68 5.94
N GLU A 88 -5.28 1.65 5.10
CA GLU A 88 -6.45 0.76 5.06
C GLU A 88 -6.53 -0.17 6.29
N GLU A 89 -5.43 -0.84 6.63
CA GLU A 89 -5.43 -1.95 7.58
C GLU A 89 -5.22 -1.51 9.03
N VAL A 90 -4.70 -0.31 9.29
CA VAL A 90 -4.61 0.26 10.65
C VAL A 90 -5.64 1.37 10.86
N TYR A 91 -5.80 2.26 9.88
CA TYR A 91 -6.67 3.44 10.03
C TYR A 91 -8.07 3.29 9.43
N GLY A 92 -8.34 2.19 8.71
CA GLY A 92 -9.64 1.98 8.05
C GLY A 92 -9.94 3.00 6.94
N VAL A 93 -8.91 3.64 6.39
CA VAL A 93 -9.02 4.67 5.35
C VAL A 93 -8.84 4.03 3.99
N ASP A 94 -9.88 4.10 3.14
CA ASP A 94 -9.81 3.63 1.76
C ASP A 94 -8.75 4.41 0.98
N HIS A 95 -7.76 3.69 0.46
CA HIS A 95 -6.59 4.28 -0.15
C HIS A 95 -6.58 4.09 -1.66
N GLY A 96 -6.89 5.18 -2.36
CA GLY A 96 -6.82 5.23 -3.82
C GLY A 96 -5.44 5.63 -4.34
N ALA A 97 -5.34 5.83 -5.65
CA ALA A 97 -4.14 6.43 -6.25
C ALA A 97 -4.03 7.92 -5.86
N TRP A 98 -3.34 8.21 -4.75
CA TRP A 98 -3.20 9.58 -4.20
C TRP A 98 -1.98 10.35 -4.72
N GLY A 99 -1.15 9.72 -5.55
CA GLY A 99 0.06 10.29 -6.14
C GLY A 99 1.33 9.59 -5.67
N ASN A 100 2.46 10.21 -5.99
CA ASN A 100 3.78 9.79 -5.53
C ASN A 100 4.04 10.27 -4.10
N ALA A 101 5.16 9.86 -3.51
CA ALA A 101 5.51 10.24 -2.15
C ALA A 101 5.55 11.76 -1.93
N ILE A 102 6.11 12.53 -2.87
CA ILE A 102 6.14 14.00 -2.79
C ILE A 102 4.75 14.64 -2.73
N ASP A 103 3.73 13.99 -3.31
CA ASP A 103 2.35 14.50 -3.34
C ASP A 103 1.67 14.39 -1.97
N TYR A 104 2.29 13.71 -1.00
CA TYR A 104 1.84 13.67 0.40
C TYR A 104 2.26 14.90 1.19
N GLN A 105 3.06 15.82 0.66
CA GLN A 105 3.31 17.09 1.37
C GLN A 105 2.01 17.87 1.61
N ALA A 106 1.99 18.75 2.62
CA ALA A 106 0.84 19.63 2.86
C ALA A 106 0.41 20.38 1.60
N GLY A 107 -0.87 20.27 1.25
CA GLY A 107 -1.46 20.88 0.06
C GLY A 107 -1.30 20.09 -1.25
N GLY A 108 -0.48 19.03 -1.28
CA GLY A 108 -0.41 18.08 -2.39
C GLY A 108 -1.65 17.18 -2.47
N SER A 109 -1.82 16.44 -3.57
CA SER A 109 -3.02 15.59 -3.75
C SER A 109 -3.16 14.54 -2.66
N GLY A 110 -2.07 13.84 -2.30
CA GLY A 110 -2.06 12.90 -1.18
C GLY A 110 -2.19 13.61 0.17
N GLY A 111 -1.55 14.76 0.32
CA GLY A 111 -1.66 15.55 1.56
C GLY A 111 -3.08 16.05 1.84
N GLN A 112 -3.85 16.40 0.80
CA GLN A 112 -5.26 16.73 0.93
C GLN A 112 -6.10 15.55 1.42
N GLN A 113 -5.80 14.34 0.94
CA GLN A 113 -6.48 13.12 1.41
C GLN A 113 -6.10 12.78 2.85
N MET A 114 -4.82 12.90 3.23
CA MET A 114 -4.38 12.74 4.61
C MET A 114 -5.13 13.69 5.55
N ALA A 115 -5.17 14.97 5.22
CA ALA A 115 -5.88 15.97 6.01
C ALA A 115 -7.40 15.70 6.09
N ALA A 116 -8.02 15.27 4.99
CA ALA A 116 -9.44 14.91 4.96
C ALA A 116 -9.78 13.71 5.85
N ASN A 117 -8.81 12.82 6.07
CA ASN A 117 -8.93 11.66 6.96
C ASN A 117 -8.44 11.93 8.39
N GLY A 118 -8.28 13.21 8.76
CA GLY A 118 -8.02 13.61 10.16
C GLY A 118 -6.54 13.65 10.56
N PHE A 119 -5.62 13.36 9.64
CA PHE A 119 -4.19 13.47 9.93
C PHE A 119 -3.75 14.93 10.00
N SER A 120 -2.88 15.24 10.95
CA SER A 120 -2.27 16.55 11.13
C SER A 120 -0.86 16.60 10.54
N TRP A 121 -0.54 17.69 9.82
CA TRP A 121 0.79 17.92 9.25
C TRP A 121 1.72 18.63 10.24
N GLY A 122 2.96 18.16 10.33
CA GLY A 122 4.05 18.81 11.07
C GLY A 122 5.32 18.91 10.23
N THR A 123 6.22 19.81 10.60
CA THR A 123 7.51 20.04 9.91
C THR A 123 8.70 20.06 10.85
N ASP A 124 8.48 19.85 12.15
CA ASP A 124 9.53 19.63 13.12
C ASP A 124 10.03 18.16 13.09
N THR A 125 11.10 17.87 13.81
CA THR A 125 11.68 16.51 13.86
C THR A 125 11.40 15.78 15.17
N ASN A 126 10.38 16.19 15.94
CA ASN A 126 9.95 15.47 17.16
C ASN A 126 8.98 14.34 16.79
N PHE A 127 9.51 13.36 16.07
CA PHE A 127 8.73 12.23 15.59
C PHE A 127 8.21 11.37 16.74
N LYS A 128 7.05 10.78 16.48
CA LYS A 128 6.39 9.79 17.33
C LYS A 128 6.14 8.55 16.52
N ASN A 129 6.13 7.41 17.21
CA ASN A 129 5.79 6.13 16.61
C ASN A 129 4.45 6.23 15.87
N GLY A 130 4.48 5.85 14.59
CA GLY A 130 3.34 5.92 13.68
C GLY A 130 3.30 7.16 12.79
N ASP A 131 4.16 8.15 12.99
CA ASP A 131 4.23 9.30 12.07
C ASP A 131 4.61 8.84 10.66
N ILE A 132 3.89 9.34 9.66
CA ILE A 132 4.19 9.10 8.25
C ILE A 132 5.07 10.23 7.75
N VAL A 133 6.35 9.95 7.53
CA VAL A 133 7.40 10.93 7.21
C VAL A 133 7.56 11.04 5.69
N VAL A 134 7.62 12.27 5.19
CA VAL A 134 7.64 12.58 3.74
C VAL A 134 8.91 13.32 3.36
N TRP A 135 9.53 12.87 2.27
CA TRP A 135 10.68 13.51 1.64
C TRP A 135 10.39 13.85 0.18
N GLY A 136 10.89 15.00 -0.26
CA GLY A 136 10.73 15.54 -1.60
C GLY A 136 11.87 15.11 -2.52
N ASN A 137 12.15 15.95 -3.52
CA ASN A 137 13.22 15.72 -4.49
C ASN A 137 14.59 16.11 -3.92
N GLY A 138 15.42 15.13 -3.63
CA GLY A 138 16.75 15.25 -3.04
C GLY A 138 17.82 14.55 -3.89
N ALA A 139 19.02 14.39 -3.33
CA ALA A 139 20.12 13.63 -3.91
C ALA A 139 19.93 12.12 -3.72
N ASN A 140 19.34 11.72 -2.59
CA ASN A 140 19.10 10.32 -2.24
C ASN A 140 17.66 9.89 -2.53
N THR A 141 16.76 10.85 -2.76
CA THR A 141 15.40 10.63 -3.22
C THR A 141 15.26 11.04 -4.69
N SER A 142 14.31 10.45 -5.41
CA SER A 142 14.06 10.84 -6.81
C SER A 142 13.10 12.04 -6.90
N ALA A 143 12.80 12.50 -8.12
CA ALA A 143 11.75 13.50 -8.35
C ALA A 143 10.36 13.09 -7.82
N TYR A 144 10.14 11.80 -7.54
CA TYR A 144 8.92 11.26 -6.96
C TYR A 144 8.87 11.33 -5.42
N GLY A 145 9.98 11.69 -4.78
CA GLY A 145 10.14 11.71 -3.33
C GLY A 145 10.34 10.33 -2.71
N HIS A 146 10.26 10.28 -1.38
CA HIS A 146 10.21 9.06 -0.58
C HIS A 146 9.27 9.25 0.60
N ILE A 147 8.72 8.15 1.13
CA ILE A 147 7.79 8.18 2.25
C ILE A 147 7.96 6.91 3.09
N GLY A 148 7.76 7.03 4.39
CA GLY A 148 7.93 5.91 5.33
C GLY A 148 7.27 6.19 6.68
N ILE A 149 7.35 5.22 7.57
CA ILE A 149 6.70 5.22 8.87
C ILE A 149 7.78 5.32 9.93
N TYR A 150 7.74 6.35 10.77
CA TYR A 150 8.64 6.46 11.90
C TYR A 150 8.23 5.49 13.01
N TRP A 151 9.17 4.67 13.46
CA TRP A 151 8.96 3.76 14.59
C TRP A 151 10.29 3.49 15.31
N ASP A 152 10.33 3.81 16.61
CA ASP A 152 11.45 3.54 17.51
C ASP A 152 12.82 4.07 17.01
N GLY A 153 12.83 5.29 16.48
CA GLY A 153 14.05 5.92 15.94
C GLY A 153 14.44 5.45 14.54
N GLN A 154 13.60 4.64 13.90
CA GLN A 154 13.82 4.10 12.56
C GLN A 154 12.72 4.53 11.59
N ILE A 155 13.01 4.48 10.30
CA ILE A 155 12.03 4.64 9.23
C ILE A 155 11.77 3.28 8.60
N TRP A 156 10.54 2.82 8.72
CA TRP A 156 10.01 1.66 8.01
C TRP A 156 9.52 2.09 6.64
N HIS A 157 10.04 1.49 5.58
CA HIS A 157 9.73 1.86 4.20
C HIS A 157 9.87 0.67 3.23
N GLN A 158 9.53 0.91 1.97
CA GLN A 158 9.86 0.04 0.83
C GLN A 158 10.57 0.82 -0.25
N ASN A 159 11.27 0.12 -1.14
CA ASN A 159 11.94 0.64 -2.33
C ASN A 159 13.11 1.60 -2.07
N TRP A 160 13.88 1.36 -1.01
CA TRP A 160 15.14 2.07 -0.82
C TRP A 160 16.27 1.26 -1.44
N ASN A 161 17.11 1.89 -2.28
CA ASN A 161 18.20 1.21 -3.00
C ASN A 161 17.77 -0.04 -3.79
N GLY A 162 16.50 -0.10 -4.22
CA GLY A 162 15.92 -1.20 -4.98
C GLY A 162 15.42 -2.39 -4.14
N ASP A 163 15.51 -2.32 -2.82
CA ASP A 163 14.87 -3.31 -1.93
C ASP A 163 13.38 -2.99 -1.79
N GLN A 164 12.54 -3.86 -2.36
CA GLN A 164 11.09 -3.73 -2.43
C GLN A 164 10.35 -4.33 -1.23
N SER A 165 11.07 -4.82 -0.22
CA SER A 165 10.47 -5.33 1.01
C SER A 165 10.28 -4.24 2.05
N LEU A 166 9.32 -4.40 2.96
CA LEU A 166 9.14 -3.54 4.12
C LEU A 166 10.21 -3.82 5.16
N HIS A 167 11.09 -2.86 5.42
CA HIS A 167 12.10 -2.96 6.46
C HIS A 167 12.43 -1.58 7.03
N ALA A 168 13.13 -1.59 8.16
CA ALA A 168 13.58 -0.39 8.85
C ALA A 168 14.98 0.00 8.42
N ILE A 169 15.22 1.31 8.28
CA ILE A 169 16.55 1.92 8.31
C ILE A 169 16.62 2.90 9.47
N ASP A 170 17.82 3.15 9.97
CA ASP A 170 18.00 4.17 11.00
C ASP A 170 17.53 5.54 10.49
N PHE A 171 16.96 6.37 11.37
CA PHE A 171 16.62 7.74 11.04
C PHE A 171 17.83 8.65 11.31
N ASN A 172 18.79 8.64 10.40
CA ASN A 172 20.10 9.28 10.57
C ASN A 172 20.37 10.40 9.55
N ASN A 173 19.32 11.13 9.10
CA ASN A 173 19.38 12.17 8.05
C ASN A 173 19.94 11.67 6.70
N ASP A 174 20.07 10.35 6.51
CA ASP A 174 20.54 9.75 5.26
C ASP A 174 19.54 9.96 4.10
N ILE A 175 18.28 10.24 4.41
CA ILE A 175 17.28 10.67 3.43
C ILE A 175 17.20 12.20 3.46
N ASP A 176 17.69 12.83 2.40
CA ASP A 176 17.66 14.28 2.25
C ASP A 176 16.32 14.78 1.70
N ALA A 177 16.16 16.11 1.61
CA ALA A 177 14.90 16.75 1.17
C ALA A 177 13.67 16.45 2.03
N TYR A 178 13.84 16.38 3.36
CA TYR A 178 12.71 16.27 4.31
C TYR A 178 11.69 17.41 4.11
N LEU A 179 10.42 17.05 4.03
CA LEU A 179 9.31 18.00 3.85
C LEU A 179 8.44 18.15 5.10
N GLY A 180 8.17 17.04 5.79
CA GLY A 180 7.30 17.02 6.96
C GLY A 180 6.82 15.62 7.31
N TYR A 181 5.86 15.54 8.23
CA TYR A 181 5.20 14.29 8.62
C TYR A 181 3.70 14.47 8.81
N TRP A 182 2.96 13.39 8.63
CA TRP A 182 1.56 13.25 9.04
C TRP A 182 1.45 12.47 10.34
N ARG A 183 0.53 12.90 11.20
CA ARG A 183 0.21 12.25 12.45
C ARG A 183 -1.29 12.01 12.56
N GLY A 184 -1.68 10.76 12.79
CA GLY A 184 -3.07 10.35 13.08
C GLY A 184 -3.44 10.53 14.54
#